data_AF-A0A7V3UZ01-F1
#
_entry.id   AF-A0A7V3UZ01-F1
#
_cell.length_a   1.000
_cell.length_b   1.000
_cell.length_c   1.000
_cell.angle_alpha   90.00
_cell.angle_beta   90.00
_cell.angle_gamma   90.00
#
_symmetry.space_group_name_H-M   'P 1'
#
loop_
_entity.id
_entity.type
_entity.pdbx_description
1 polymer ?
#
loop_
_entity_poly.entity_id
_entity_poly.type
_entity_poly.pdbx_seq_one_letter_code
_entity_poly.pdbx_strand_id
1 'polypeptide(L)'
;MKGAKYALYQALMGNATVSGLVGGRIYHYYPPQPPTLPLITYRQVAGAADNADGVPAFGRARVEVKIWGEGGENIAEAVRAAVSGLACRLVSDVDLYDYDLLCQVKAIDFEIFSALA
;
A
#
# COMPACT_ATOMS: atom_id res chain seq x y z
N MET A 1 1.75 9.04 17.71
CA MET A 1 1.45 7.82 16.92
C MET A 1 1.67 8.12 15.44
N LYS A 2 2.21 7.17 14.66
CA LYS A 2 2.59 7.43 13.26
C LYS A 2 1.41 7.06 12.35
N GLY A 3 1.06 7.93 11.39
CA GLY A 3 -0.14 7.75 10.56
C GLY A 3 -0.10 6.50 9.67
N ALA A 4 -1.28 6.04 9.22
CA ALA A 4 -1.45 4.79 8.45
C ALA A 4 -0.48 4.61 7.27
N LYS A 5 -0.22 5.69 6.50
CA LYS A 5 0.75 5.67 5.39
C LYS A 5 2.17 5.34 5.84
N TYR A 6 2.58 5.87 6.99
CA TYR A 6 3.91 5.59 7.55
C TYR A 6 3.98 4.14 8.04
N ALA A 7 2.94 3.64 8.71
CA ALA A 7 2.88 2.25 9.17
C ALA A 7 2.95 1.27 7.99
N LEU A 8 2.20 1.54 6.91
CA LEU A 8 2.30 0.79 5.66
C LEU A 8 3.71 0.80 5.09
N TYR A 9 4.31 1.98 4.92
CA TYR A 9 5.65 2.11 4.36
C TYR A 9 6.69 1.32 5.17
N GLN A 10 6.64 1.39 6.50
CA GLN A 10 7.54 0.62 7.36
C GLN A 10 7.33 -0.89 7.22
N ALA A 11 6.07 -1.34 7.14
CA ALA A 11 5.76 -2.76 6.94
C ALA A 11 6.33 -3.27 5.61
N LEU A 12 6.16 -2.50 4.53
CA LEU A 12 6.68 -2.87 3.20
C LEU A 12 8.21 -2.82 3.14
N MET A 13 8.82 -1.73 3.63
CA MET A 13 10.27 -1.54 3.58
C MET A 13 11.01 -2.51 4.52
N GLY A 14 10.40 -2.87 5.65
CA GLY A 14 10.97 -3.83 6.61
C GLY A 14 10.81 -5.29 6.20
N ASN A 15 10.03 -5.60 5.16
CA ASN A 15 9.82 -6.97 4.70
C ASN A 15 10.90 -7.39 3.70
N ALA A 16 11.71 -8.40 4.07
CA ALA A 16 12.82 -8.88 3.24
C ALA A 16 12.37 -9.43 1.88
N THR A 17 11.19 -10.07 1.81
CA THR A 17 10.64 -10.60 0.56
C THR A 17 10.24 -9.47 -0.38
N VAL A 18 9.52 -8.45 0.12
CA VAL A 18 9.18 -7.25 -0.67
C VAL A 18 10.46 -6.57 -1.15
N SER A 19 11.44 -6.35 -0.27
CA SER A 19 12.73 -5.75 -0.63
C SER A 19 13.49 -6.57 -1.68
N GLY A 20 13.45 -7.91 -1.60
CA GLY A 20 14.08 -8.79 -2.58
C GLY A 20 13.44 -8.72 -3.96
N LEU A 21 12.13 -8.49 -4.04
CA LEU A 21 11.39 -8.42 -5.30
C LEU A 21 11.48 -7.05 -5.98
N VAL A 22 11.40 -5.95 -5.22
CA VAL A 22 11.37 -4.59 -5.79
C VAL A 22 12.62 -3.76 -5.48
N GLY A 23 13.62 -4.28 -4.79
CA GLY A 23 14.91 -3.60 -4.57
C GLY A 23 14.79 -2.26 -3.84
N GLY A 24 13.78 -2.09 -2.97
CA GLY A 24 13.49 -0.83 -2.28
C GLY A 24 12.75 0.23 -3.11
N ARG A 25 12.32 -0.10 -4.34
CA ARG A 25 11.54 0.78 -5.23
C ARG A 25 10.09 0.92 -4.76
N ILE A 26 9.91 1.58 -3.60
CA ILE A 26 8.64 1.82 -2.93
C ILE A 26 8.45 3.33 -2.81
N TYR A 27 7.52 3.90 -3.57
CA TYR A 27 7.36 5.34 -3.70
C TYR A 27 5.98 5.82 -3.20
N HIS A 28 5.97 6.98 -2.56
CA HIS A 28 4.72 7.65 -2.22
C HIS A 28 4.22 8.41 -3.46
N TYR A 29 3.01 8.08 -3.92
CA TYR A 29 2.38 8.59 -5.14
C TYR A 29 3.04 8.22 -6.47
N TYR A 30 4.24 8.74 -6.76
CA TYR A 30 4.85 8.67 -8.11
C TYR A 30 6.30 8.17 -8.04
N PRO A 31 6.72 7.30 -8.97
CA PRO A 31 8.12 6.93 -9.12
C PRO A 31 8.91 8.02 -9.89
N PRO A 32 10.26 7.98 -9.86
CA PRO A 32 11.10 8.77 -10.75
C PRO A 32 10.82 8.49 -12.23
N GLN A 33 11.18 9.43 -13.11
CA GLN A 33 11.07 9.27 -14.57
C GLN A 33 12.46 9.16 -15.22
N PRO A 34 12.75 8.11 -16.01
CA PRO A 34 11.90 6.93 -16.25
C PRO A 34 11.86 5.97 -15.04
N PRO A 35 10.75 5.24 -14.81
CA PRO A 35 10.68 4.27 -13.72
C PRO A 35 11.46 2.99 -14.07
N THR A 36 12.06 2.36 -13.06
CA THR A 36 12.59 0.99 -13.18
C THR A 36 11.61 0.01 -12.56
N LEU A 37 11.14 -0.97 -13.35
CA LEU A 37 10.19 -2.01 -12.91
C LEU A 37 10.92 -3.26 -12.38
N PRO A 38 10.26 -4.11 -11.56
CA PRO A 38 9.00 -3.85 -10.88
C PRO A 38 9.15 -2.85 -9.72
N LEU A 39 8.09 -2.09 -9.43
CA LEU A 39 8.06 -1.13 -8.32
C LEU A 39 6.70 -1.11 -7.62
N ILE A 40 6.67 -0.53 -6.42
CA ILE A 40 5.44 -0.27 -5.67
C ILE A 40 5.23 1.24 -5.56
N THR A 41 4.01 1.69 -5.81
CA THR A 41 3.54 3.00 -5.33
C THR A 41 2.44 2.82 -4.29
N TYR A 42 2.34 3.77 -3.37
CA TYR A 42 1.23 3.78 -2.41
C TYR A 42 0.70 5.20 -2.20
N ARG A 43 -0.61 5.31 -1.94
CA ARG A 43 -1.26 6.58 -1.60
C ARG A 43 -2.53 6.34 -0.79
N GLN A 44 -2.87 7.28 0.08
CA GLN A 44 -4.19 7.28 0.70
C GLN A 44 -5.22 7.79 -0.31
N VAL A 45 -6.27 7.01 -0.54
CA VAL A 45 -7.34 7.31 -1.50
C VAL A 45 -8.64 7.73 -0.81
N ALA A 46 -8.83 7.36 0.45
CA ALA A 46 -9.93 7.82 1.28
C ALA A 46 -9.56 7.75 2.77
N GLY A 47 -10.42 8.27 3.63
CA GLY A 47 -10.34 8.03 5.06
C GLY A 47 -11.57 8.53 5.81
N ALA A 48 -11.80 7.95 6.98
CA ALA A 48 -12.84 8.33 7.92
C ALA A 48 -12.29 8.31 9.35
N ALA A 49 -12.99 8.98 10.25
CA ALA A 49 -12.79 8.86 11.68
C ALA A 49 -14.06 8.26 12.31
N ASP A 50 -13.89 7.30 13.20
CA ASP A 50 -14.95 6.78 14.05
C ASP A 50 -14.89 7.51 15.38
N ASN A 51 -16.06 7.92 15.87
CA ASN A 51 -16.20 8.65 17.12
C ASN A 51 -16.56 7.70 18.26
N ALA A 52 -15.99 7.92 19.44
CA ALA A 52 -16.47 7.38 20.71
C ALA A 52 -16.93 8.57 21.57
N ASP A 53 -18.14 8.48 22.13
CA ASP A 53 -18.74 9.54 22.95
C ASP A 53 -18.75 10.94 22.28
N GLY A 54 -18.92 10.95 20.95
CA GLY A 54 -18.96 12.19 20.16
C GLY A 54 -17.58 12.77 19.81
N VAL A 55 -16.49 12.12 20.21
CA VAL A 55 -15.11 12.55 19.92
C VAL A 55 -14.41 11.54 19.00
N PRO A 56 -13.63 11.97 18.00
CA PRO A 56 -12.86 11.06 17.16
C PRO A 56 -11.92 10.17 17.99
N ALA A 57 -12.08 8.85 17.87
CA ALA A 57 -11.32 7.86 18.64
C ALA A 57 -10.44 6.98 17.73
N PHE A 58 -10.91 6.64 16.53
CA PHE A 58 -10.19 5.78 15.60
C PHE A 58 -10.20 6.34 14.18
N GLY A 59 -9.06 6.29 13.50
CA GLY A 59 -8.91 6.65 12.11
C GLY A 59 -8.89 5.41 11.23
N ARG A 60 -9.68 5.43 10.16
CA ARG A 60 -9.70 4.44 9.09
C ARG A 60 -9.16 5.07 7.83
N ALA A 61 -7.93 4.74 7.44
CA ALA A 61 -7.34 5.23 6.21
C ALA A 61 -7.42 4.15 5.13
N ARG A 62 -8.06 4.44 4.00
CA ARG A 62 -8.00 3.57 2.82
C ARG A 62 -6.77 3.93 2.00
N VAL A 63 -5.83 3.01 1.92
CA VAL A 63 -4.56 3.17 1.22
C VAL A 63 -4.52 2.20 0.05
N GLU A 64 -4.33 2.75 -1.15
CA GLU A 64 -4.10 2.00 -2.39
C GLU A 64 -2.61 1.73 -2.52
N VAL A 65 -2.27 0.47 -2.77
CA VAL A 65 -0.93 -0.01 -3.12
C VAL A 65 -0.99 -0.50 -4.55
N LYS A 66 -0.22 0.12 -5.44
CA LYS A 66 -0.06 -0.33 -6.83
C LYS A 66 1.29 -0.98 -7.03
N ILE A 67 1.29 -2.15 -7.62
CA ILE A 67 2.47 -2.88 -8.04
C ILE A 67 2.53 -2.79 -9.55
N TRP A 68 3.65 -2.32 -10.08
CA TRP A 68 3.83 -2.05 -11.50
C TRP A 68 4.86 -3.01 -12.08
N GLY A 69 4.59 -3.55 -13.27
CA GLY A 69 5.47 -4.46 -13.98
C GLY A 69 5.16 -5.94 -13.75
N GLU A 70 6.03 -6.80 -14.26
CA GLU A 70 5.88 -8.25 -14.17
C GLU A 70 5.99 -8.79 -12.74
N GLY A 71 5.40 -9.97 -12.51
CA GLY A 71 5.40 -10.62 -11.19
C GLY A 71 4.43 -9.99 -10.19
N GLY A 72 3.43 -9.24 -10.67
CA GLY A 72 2.45 -8.52 -9.86
C GLY A 72 1.81 -9.37 -8.75
N GLU A 73 1.42 -10.62 -9.03
CA GLU A 73 0.78 -11.50 -8.03
C GLU A 73 1.75 -11.97 -6.94
N ASN A 74 3.00 -12.32 -7.28
CA ASN A 74 4.01 -12.72 -6.30
C ASN A 74 4.36 -11.54 -5.37
N ILE A 75 4.45 -10.33 -5.93
CA ILE A 75 4.67 -9.12 -5.14
C ILE A 75 3.42 -8.80 -4.30
N ALA A 76 2.22 -9.03 -4.82
CA ALA A 76 0.96 -8.84 -4.09
C ALA A 76 0.86 -9.74 -2.87
N GLU A 77 1.26 -11.00 -3.00
CA GLU A 77 1.34 -11.93 -1.88
C GLU A 77 2.34 -11.45 -0.81
N ALA A 78 3.53 -11.01 -1.24
CA ALA A 78 4.53 -10.45 -0.33
C ALA A 78 4.02 -9.18 0.38
N VAL A 79 3.28 -8.31 -0.34
CA VAL A 79 2.63 -7.12 0.21
C VAL A 79 1.58 -7.51 1.25
N ARG A 80 0.68 -8.44 0.93
CA ARG A 80 -0.36 -8.93 1.87
C ARG A 80 0.26 -9.54 3.13
N ALA A 81 1.34 -10.32 2.97
CA ALA A 81 2.09 -10.86 4.09
C ALA A 81 2.75 -9.76 4.93
N ALA A 82 3.38 -8.77 4.29
CA ALA A 82 4.03 -7.66 4.98
C ALA A 82 3.05 -6.82 5.83
N VAL A 83 1.84 -6.59 5.33
CA VAL A 83 0.84 -5.76 6.04
C VAL A 83 0.01 -6.54 7.05
N SER A 84 0.10 -7.87 7.08
CA SER A 84 -0.67 -8.73 8.01
C SER A 84 -0.43 -8.43 9.50
N GLY A 85 0.71 -7.83 9.85
CA GLY A 85 1.01 -7.36 11.21
C GLY A 85 0.38 -6.03 11.60
N LEU A 86 -0.28 -5.34 10.66
CA LEU A 86 -1.02 -4.11 10.91
C LEU A 86 -2.49 -4.44 11.23
N ALA A 87 -3.12 -3.62 12.06
CA ALA A 87 -4.57 -3.59 12.14
C ALA A 87 -5.11 -3.05 10.81
N CYS A 88 -5.40 -3.95 9.87
CA CYS A 88 -5.89 -3.59 8.55
C CYS A 88 -6.84 -4.66 7.98
N ARG A 89 -7.61 -4.29 6.97
CA ARG A 89 -8.40 -5.22 6.14
C ARG A 89 -8.18 -4.94 4.67
N LEU A 90 -8.19 -6.00 3.87
CA LEU A 90 -8.23 -5.90 2.42
C LEU A 90 -9.61 -5.39 1.98
N VAL A 91 -9.61 -4.39 1.09
CA VAL A 91 -10.83 -3.74 0.57
C VAL A 91 -11.04 -4.09 -0.90
N SER A 92 -9.96 -4.11 -1.69
CA SER A 92 -10.01 -4.39 -3.12
C SER A 92 -8.71 -5.02 -3.58
N ASP A 93 -8.81 -5.87 -4.59
CA ASP A 93 -7.72 -6.55 -5.26
C ASP A 93 -8.09 -6.66 -6.74
N VAL A 94 -7.40 -5.91 -7.59
CA VAL A 94 -7.75 -5.77 -8.99
C VAL A 94 -6.50 -5.75 -9.88
N ASP A 95 -6.60 -6.46 -10.99
CA ASP A 95 -5.63 -6.44 -12.08
C ASP A 95 -6.01 -5.36 -13.08
N LEU A 96 -5.04 -4.51 -13.40
CA LEU A 96 -5.15 -3.40 -14.33
C LEU A 96 -4.01 -3.49 -15.36
N TYR A 97 -4.13 -2.71 -16.42
CA TYR A 97 -3.08 -2.53 -17.41
C TYR A 97 -2.88 -1.04 -17.63
N ASP A 98 -1.63 -0.58 -17.54
CA ASP A 98 -1.25 0.79 -17.84
C ASP A 98 -0.80 0.88 -19.29
N TYR A 99 -1.52 1.67 -20.09
CA TYR A 99 -1.29 1.78 -21.54
C TYR A 99 -0.15 2.75 -21.89
N ASP A 100 0.23 3.64 -20.98
CA ASP A 100 1.32 4.60 -21.21
C ASP A 100 2.68 3.93 -20.98
N LEU A 101 2.78 3.10 -19.94
CA LEU A 101 3.96 2.30 -19.61
C LEU A 101 3.93 0.89 -20.21
N LEU A 102 2.82 0.52 -20.86
CA LEU A 102 2.58 -0.81 -21.45
C LEU A 102 2.88 -1.96 -20.49
N CYS A 103 2.44 -1.84 -19.23
CA CYS A 103 2.76 -2.79 -18.17
C CYS A 103 1.53 -3.22 -17.36
N GLN A 104 1.61 -4.42 -16.76
CA GLN A 104 0.61 -4.87 -15.80
C GLN A 104 0.70 -4.04 -14.52
N VAL A 105 -0.45 -3.76 -13.93
CA VAL A 105 -0.56 -3.08 -12.64
C VAL A 105 -1.52 -3.85 -11.74
N LYS A 106 -1.01 -4.34 -10.61
CA LYS A 106 -1.87 -4.89 -9.55
C LYS A 106 -2.19 -3.78 -8.57
N ALA A 107 -3.47 -3.46 -8.38
CA ALA A 107 -3.89 -2.48 -7.38
C ALA A 107 -4.61 -3.19 -6.22
N ILE A 108 -4.12 -2.93 -5.01
CA ILE A 108 -4.61 -3.55 -3.77
C ILE A 108 -4.91 -2.45 -2.78
N ASP A 109 -6.13 -2.42 -2.27
CA ASP A 109 -6.56 -1.43 -1.29
C ASP A 109 -6.65 -2.05 0.09
N PHE A 110 -6.08 -1.37 1.08
CA PHE A 110 -6.20 -1.71 2.49
C PHE A 110 -6.89 -0.59 3.24
N GLU A 111 -7.82 -0.93 4.13
CA GLU A 111 -8.24 -0.02 5.18
C GLU A 111 -7.39 -0.29 6.42
N ILE A 112 -6.61 0.69 6.84
CA ILE A 112 -5.70 0.60 7.99
C ILE A 112 -6.32 1.37 9.15
N PHE A 113 -6.44 0.70 10.30
CA PHE A 113 -7.00 1.24 11.53
C PHE A 113 -5.88 1.81 12.40
N SER A 114 -6.11 2.99 12.97
CA SER A 114 -5.18 3.65 13.88
C SER A 114 -5.92 4.39 14.98
N ALA A 115 -5.40 4.42 16.19
CA ALA A 115 -5.94 5.28 17.24
C ALA A 115 -5.70 6.76 16.88
N LEU A 116 -6.74 7.59 17.04
CA LEU A 116 -6.60 9.04 16.94
C LEU A 116 -6.04 9.55 18.27
N ALA A 117 -5.00 10.38 18.19
CA ALA A 117 -4.34 10.96 19.36
C ALA A 117 -5.19 12.09 19.95
#